data_AF-A0A658NL43-F1
#
_entry.id   AF-A0A658NL43-F1
#
_cell.length_a   1.000
_cell.length_b   1.000
_cell.length_c   1.000
_cell.angle_alpha   90.00
_cell.angle_beta   90.00
_cell.angle_gamma   90.00
#
_symmetry.space_group_name_H-M   'P 1'
#
loop_
_entity.id
_entity.type
_entity.pdbx_description
1 polymer ?
#
loop_
_entity_poly.entity_id
_entity_poly.type
_entity_poly.pdbx_seq_one_letter_code
_entity_poly.pdbx_strand_id
1 'polypeptide(L)' 'MKTFLGLALCAAMAAPAGAGACETDSLPTAAGELKVTFIGHASMMFEFGGKVIYNDPVGQYGD' A
#
# COMPACT_ATOMS: atom_id res chain seq x y z
N MET A 1 34.89 -21.61 -26.99
CA MET A 1 35.49 -20.60 -26.08
C MET A 1 34.52 -19.41 -26.02
N LYS A 2 33.26 -19.54 -25.57
CA LYS A 2 32.66 -19.84 -24.25
C LYS A 2 32.69 -18.71 -23.19
N THR A 3 33.22 -17.52 -23.44
CA THR A 3 33.38 -16.50 -22.37
C THR A 3 33.04 -15.05 -22.73
N PHE A 4 32.03 -14.81 -23.57
CA PHE A 4 31.51 -13.43 -23.76
C PHE A 4 29.99 -13.28 -23.70
N LEU A 5 29.25 -14.36 -23.39
CA LEU A 5 27.79 -14.35 -23.29
C LEU A 5 27.32 -14.36 -21.82
N GLY A 6 27.93 -13.53 -20.98
CA GLY A 6 27.68 -13.54 -19.52
C GLY A 6 27.21 -12.22 -18.91
N LEU A 7 27.34 -11.09 -19.61
CA LEU A 7 27.16 -9.77 -18.98
C LEU A 7 25.79 -9.10 -19.25
N ALA A 8 24.97 -9.64 -20.15
CA ALA A 8 23.70 -9.00 -20.54
C ALA A 8 22.47 -9.46 -19.74
N LEU A 9 22.59 -10.44 -18.84
CA LEU A 9 21.42 -11.07 -18.20
C LEU A 9 21.14 -10.60 -16.75
N CYS A 10 22.00 -9.76 -16.15
CA CYS A 10 21.81 -9.31 -14.76
C CYS A 10 21.00 -8.00 -14.57
N ALA A 11 20.53 -7.36 -15.64
CA ALA A 11 19.89 -6.04 -15.53
C ALA A 11 18.35 -6.05 -15.44
N ALA A 12 17.70 -7.21 -15.47
CA ALA A 12 16.25 -7.28 -15.72
C ALA A 12 15.34 -7.49 -14.49
N MET A 13 15.85 -7.52 -13.26
CA MET A 13 15.03 -7.92 -12.08
C MET A 13 15.03 -6.90 -10.93
N ALA A 14 15.13 -5.59 -11.24
CA ALA A 14 14.73 -4.58 -10.27
C ALA A 14 13.20 -4.42 -10.34
N ALA A 15 12.46 -5.35 -9.72
CA ALA A 15 11.06 -5.11 -9.43
C ALA A 15 10.98 -3.87 -8.52
N PRO A 16 10.13 -2.88 -8.80
CA PRO A 16 9.89 -1.84 -7.83
C PRO A 16 9.40 -2.54 -6.56
N ALA A 17 10.08 -2.29 -5.44
CA ALA A 17 9.59 -2.62 -4.12
C ALA A 17 8.37 -1.72 -3.88
N GLY A 18 7.24 -2.07 -4.50
CA GLY A 18 5.98 -1.39 -4.28
C GLY A 18 5.62 -1.58 -2.82
N ALA A 19 5.39 -0.48 -2.11
CA ALA A 19 4.61 -0.52 -0.89
C ALA A 19 3.35 -1.33 -1.21
N GLY A 20 3.21 -2.50 -0.57
CA GLY A 20 2.05 -3.35 -0.80
C GLY A 20 0.78 -2.54 -0.52
N ALA A 21 -0.28 -2.76 -1.31
CA ALA A 21 -1.56 -2.14 -1.01
C ALA A 21 -1.97 -2.52 0.42
N CYS A 22 -2.30 -1.50 1.23
CA CYS A 22 -2.78 -1.71 2.59
C CYS A 22 -4.09 -2.50 2.57
N GLU A 23 -4.26 -3.41 3.52
CA GLU A 23 -5.53 -4.12 3.70
C GLU A 23 -6.65 -3.12 3.96
N THR A 24 -7.82 -3.37 3.36
CA THR A 24 -8.98 -2.51 3.50
C THR A 24 -10.24 -3.34 3.74
N ASP A 25 -10.92 -3.04 4.84
CA ASP A 25 -12.21 -3.63 5.18
C ASP A 25 -13.36 -2.69 4.84
N SER A 26 -14.45 -3.24 4.31
CA SER A 26 -15.71 -2.53 4.10
C SER A 26 -16.74 -2.93 5.15
N LEU A 27 -17.23 -1.96 5.91
CA LEU A 27 -18.22 -2.12 6.96
C LEU A 27 -19.54 -1.43 6.55
N PRO A 28 -20.64 -2.17 6.38
CA PRO A 28 -21.94 -1.56 6.07
C PRO A 28 -22.51 -0.84 7.30
N THR A 29 -23.01 0.38 7.11
CA THR A 29 -23.70 1.16 8.15
C THR A 29 -25.03 1.70 7.62
N ALA A 30 -25.90 2.19 8.51
CA ALA A 30 -27.17 2.81 8.11
C ALA A 30 -26.99 4.11 7.29
N ALA A 31 -25.82 4.75 7.38
CA ALA A 31 -25.51 6.01 6.67
C ALA A 31 -24.59 5.80 5.46
N GLY A 32 -24.33 4.56 5.06
CA GLY A 32 -23.48 4.20 3.92
C GLY A 32 -22.35 3.25 4.29
N GLU A 33 -21.52 2.93 3.30
CA GLU A 33 -20.33 2.09 3.48
C GLU A 33 -19.21 2.88 4.15
N LEU A 34 -18.66 2.33 5.24
CA LEU A 34 -17.41 2.78 5.86
C LEU A 34 -16.29 1.88 5.36
N LYS A 35 -15.26 2.46 4.75
CA LYS A 35 -14.02 1.73 4.44
C LYS A 35 -12.96 2.06 5.45
N VAL A 36 -12.22 1.05 5.90
CA VAL A 36 -11.12 1.17 6.84
C VAL A 36 -9.87 0.57 6.20
N THR A 37 -8.87 1.40 5.93
CA THR A 37 -7.58 0.98 5.42
C THR A 37 -6.55 0.99 6.54
N PHE A 38 -5.88 -0.14 6.75
CA PHE A 38 -4.89 -0.35 7.81
C PHE A 38 -3.49 0.01 7.33
N ILE A 39 -2.99 1.19 7.72
CA ILE A 39 -1.71 1.71 7.23
C ILE A 39 -0.54 1.16 8.07
N GLY A 40 -0.67 1.18 9.41
CA GLY A 40 0.33 0.60 10.31
C GLY A 40 0.12 0.98 11.77
N HIS A 41 0.32 0.02 12.69
CA HIS A 41 -0.01 0.18 14.12
C HIS A 41 -1.44 0.75 14.33
N ALA A 42 -1.55 2.01 14.77
CA ALA A 42 -2.83 2.70 14.96
C ALA A 42 -3.17 3.68 13.82
N SER A 43 -2.26 3.88 12.87
CA SER A 43 -2.48 4.72 11.69
C SER A 43 -3.46 4.03 10.74
N MET A 44 -4.61 4.67 10.54
CA MET A 44 -5.68 4.17 9.68
C MET A 44 -6.23 5.30 8.81
N MET A 45 -6.75 4.94 7.64
CA MET A 45 -7.56 5.83 6.82
C MET A 45 -9.00 5.33 6.79
N PHE A 46 -9.94 6.22 7.05
CA PHE A 46 -11.36 5.96 6.88
C PHE A 46 -11.90 6.71 5.67
N GLU A 47 -12.66 6.02 4.82
CA GLU A 47 -13.48 6.65 3.79
C GLU A 47 -14.95 6.49 4.17
N PHE A 48 -15.64 7.61 4.37
CA PHE A 48 -17.05 7.59 4.79
C PHE A 48 -17.78 8.87 4.39
N GLY A 49 -18.96 8.74 3.80
CA GLY A 49 -19.80 9.90 3.43
C GLY A 49 -19.09 10.91 2.52
N GLY A 50 -18.22 10.44 1.62
CA GLY A 50 -17.43 11.28 0.73
C GLY A 50 -16.28 12.03 1.41
N LYS A 51 -15.93 11.66 2.64
CA LYS A 51 -14.77 12.20 3.37
C LYS A 51 -13.67 11.16 3.48
N VAL A 52 -12.44 11.65 3.51
CA VAL A 52 -11.24 10.88 3.89
C VAL A 52 -10.78 11.38 5.25
N ILE A 53 -10.62 10.48 6.21
CA ILE A 53 -10.26 10.79 7.60
C ILE A 53 -9.03 9.98 7.96
N TYR A 54 -7.96 10.64 8.38
CA TYR A 54 -6.76 9.98 8.89
C TYR A 54 -6.81 9.91 10.41
N ASN A 55 -6.81 8.69 10.96
CA ASN A 55 -6.71 8.44 12.39
C ASN A 55 -5.27 8.14 12.78
N ASP A 56 -4.76 8.82 13.83
CA ASP A 56 -3.40 8.70 14.35
C ASP A 56 -2.30 8.63 13.27
N PRO A 57 -2.24 9.62 12.36
CA PRO A 57 -1.27 9.59 11.27
C PRO A 57 0.16 9.72 11.80
N VAL A 58 1.00 8.74 11.46
CA VAL A 58 2.44 8.77 11.70
C VAL A 58 3.14 8.69 10.35
N GLY A 59 3.95 9.70 10.02
CA GLY A 59 4.61 9.81 8.72
C GLY A 59 5.61 8.69 8.40
N GLN A 60 5.93 7.80 9.33
CA GLN A 60 6.69 6.59 9.05
C GLN A 60 5.87 5.52 8.33
N TYR A 61 4.54 5.50 8.53
CA TYR A 61 3.66 4.47 7.96
C TYR A 61 2.93 4.95 6.70
N GLY A 62 2.74 6.26 6.52
CA GLY A 62 2.23 6.85 5.27
C GLY A 62 3.39 7.31 4.39
N ASP A 63 3.31 7.04 3.09
CA ASP A 63 4.28 7.42 2.06
C ASP A 63 4.01 8.79 1.42
#